data_AF-A0A9Q6WNI7-F1
#
_entry.id   AF-A0A9Q6WNI7-F1
#
_cell.length_a   1.000
_cell.length_b   1.000
_cell.length_c   1.000
_cell.angle_alpha   90.00
_cell.angle_beta   90.00
_cell.angle_gamma   90.00
#
_symmetry.space_group_name_H-M   'P 1'
#
loop_
_entity.id
_entity.type
_entity.pdbx_description
1 polymer ?
#
loop_
_entity_poly.entity_id
_entity_poly.type
_entity_poly.pdbx_seq_one_letter_code
_entity_poly.pdbx_strand_id
1 'polypeptide(L)'
;MKQFFVRSALIAMLLAALPLAARAASLDAALACDQSAHKFIADLAAQQLIDPKPMRVESNSINAFRPVRGASLDAYGFSVFAVVGYEQDDPIFRVGSGEPLAKSAYGAVVWGSDEKVQTAVTAAGSTAIVHHVAPHVTAIFCKRS
;
A
#
# COMPACT_ATOMS: atom_id res chain seq x y z
N MET A 1 -54.57 24.48 -44.89
CA MET A 1 -53.64 25.57 -44.55
C MET A 1 -52.59 25.03 -43.60
N LYS A 2 -51.30 25.10 -44.02
CA LYS A 2 -50.03 25.06 -43.24
C LYS A 2 -49.90 23.95 -42.17
N GLN A 3 -49.34 22.76 -42.46
CA GLN A 3 -47.91 22.43 -42.60
C GLN A 3 -47.03 23.07 -41.50
N PHE A 4 -46.67 22.30 -40.47
CA PHE A 4 -45.44 22.49 -39.71
C PHE A 4 -44.71 21.15 -39.58
N PHE A 5 -43.82 20.97 -40.56
CA PHE A 5 -42.63 20.13 -40.53
C PHE A 5 -41.80 20.45 -39.29
N VAL A 6 -41.55 19.50 -38.39
CA VAL A 6 -40.25 19.41 -37.72
C VAL A 6 -39.91 17.93 -37.51
N ARG A 7 -39.02 17.43 -38.37
CA ARG A 7 -38.26 16.21 -38.18
C ARG A 7 -37.23 16.47 -37.08
N SER A 8 -37.35 15.84 -35.92
CA SER A 8 -36.27 15.81 -34.94
C SER A 8 -35.87 14.37 -34.68
N ALA A 9 -34.75 14.00 -35.30
CA ALA A 9 -34.06 12.74 -35.13
C ALA A 9 -33.72 12.50 -33.66
N LEU A 10 -34.25 11.42 -33.08
CA LEU A 10 -33.82 10.89 -31.80
C LEU A 10 -32.48 10.18 -32.00
N ILE A 11 -31.39 10.89 -31.78
CA ILE A 11 -30.04 10.32 -31.69
C ILE A 11 -29.94 9.65 -30.32
N ALA A 12 -29.96 8.31 -30.31
CA ALA A 12 -29.67 7.51 -29.13
C ALA A 12 -28.18 7.62 -28.79
N MET A 13 -27.82 8.48 -27.83
CA MET A 13 -26.50 8.47 -27.21
C MET A 13 -26.45 7.34 -26.18
N LEU A 14 -25.90 6.17 -26.55
CA LEU A 14 -25.41 5.21 -25.58
C LEU A 14 -24.13 5.78 -24.94
N LEU A 15 -24.23 6.37 -23.75
CA LEU A 15 -23.06 6.54 -22.89
C LEU A 15 -22.64 5.15 -22.39
N ALA A 16 -21.62 4.57 -23.01
CA ALA A 16 -20.89 3.46 -22.42
C ALA A 16 -20.16 3.99 -21.17
N ALA A 17 -20.79 3.88 -20.00
CA ALA A 17 -20.13 4.07 -18.72
C ALA A 17 -19.14 2.91 -18.53
N LEU A 18 -17.91 3.07 -19.02
CA LEU A 18 -16.83 2.17 -18.67
C LEU A 18 -16.59 2.31 -17.16
N PRO A 19 -16.64 1.22 -16.38
CA PRO A 19 -16.29 1.30 -14.97
C PRO A 19 -14.81 1.70 -14.94
N LEU A 20 -14.49 2.82 -14.28
CA LEU A 20 -13.13 3.07 -13.82
C LEU A 20 -12.84 1.93 -12.83
N ALA A 21 -12.21 0.86 -13.30
CA ALA A 21 -11.65 -0.14 -12.42
C ALA A 21 -10.64 0.58 -11.54
N ALA A 22 -11.00 0.80 -10.27
CA ALA A 22 -10.08 1.30 -9.26
C ALA A 22 -8.94 0.28 -9.16
N ARG A 23 -7.83 0.55 -9.85
CA ARG A 23 -6.63 -0.27 -9.74
C ARG A 23 -6.02 -0.01 -8.36
N ALA A 24 -5.66 -1.08 -7.67
CA ALA A 24 -4.82 -0.97 -6.49
C ALA A 24 -3.50 -0.30 -6.88
N ALA A 25 -2.98 0.59 -6.02
CA ALA A 25 -1.64 1.11 -6.20
C ALA A 25 -0.65 0.06 -5.68
N SER A 26 0.17 -0.45 -6.59
CA SER A 26 1.14 -1.49 -6.29
C SER A 26 2.36 -0.91 -5.56
N LEU A 27 2.81 -1.62 -4.53
CA LEU A 27 3.97 -1.29 -3.72
C LEU A 27 5.23 -2.05 -4.14
N ASP A 28 5.17 -2.91 -5.16
CA ASP A 28 6.24 -3.84 -5.53
C ASP A 28 7.56 -3.12 -5.81
N ALA A 29 7.53 -2.07 -6.63
CA ALA A 29 8.70 -1.26 -6.94
C ALA A 29 9.23 -0.52 -5.69
N ALA A 30 8.33 -0.07 -4.81
CA ALA A 30 8.72 0.59 -3.58
C ALA A 30 9.32 -0.38 -2.55
N LEU A 31 9.06 -1.69 -2.69
CA LEU A 31 9.59 -2.78 -1.86
C LEU A 31 10.84 -3.45 -2.48
N ALA A 32 11.61 -2.70 -3.29
CA ALA A 32 12.89 -3.14 -3.86
C ALA A 32 14.08 -3.06 -2.87
N CYS A 33 13.85 -2.60 -1.63
CA CYS A 33 14.86 -2.50 -0.57
C CYS A 33 16.03 -1.54 -0.85
N ASP A 34 15.81 -0.52 -1.68
CA ASP A 34 16.82 0.47 -2.10
C ASP A 34 16.59 1.90 -1.56
N GLN A 35 15.52 2.11 -0.78
CA GLN A 35 15.18 3.40 -0.16
C GLN A 35 15.15 3.35 1.38
N SER A 36 14.96 4.51 2.01
CA SER A 36 14.77 4.64 3.47
C SER A 36 13.29 4.50 3.86
N ALA A 37 13.04 4.24 5.14
CA ALA A 37 11.67 4.15 5.64
C ALA A 37 10.95 5.51 5.61
N HIS A 38 11.67 6.60 5.87
CA HIS A 38 11.15 7.96 5.71
C HIS A 38 10.62 8.16 4.29
N LYS A 39 11.45 7.90 3.27
CA LYS A 39 11.05 8.10 1.88
C LYS A 39 9.80 7.28 1.55
N PHE A 40 9.81 6.00 1.90
CA PHE A 40 8.69 5.11 1.65
C PHE A 40 7.38 5.60 2.29
N ILE A 41 7.40 5.98 3.57
CA ILE A 41 6.19 6.45 4.28
C ILE A 41 5.77 7.85 3.83
N ALA A 42 6.72 8.77 3.65
CA ALA A 42 6.45 10.14 3.22
C ALA A 42 5.84 10.17 1.82
N ASP A 43 6.35 9.36 0.87
CA ASP A 43 5.82 9.28 -0.48
C ASP A 43 4.37 8.73 -0.50
N LEU A 44 4.08 7.72 0.32
CA LEU A 44 2.72 7.17 0.44
C LEU A 44 1.75 8.15 1.11
N ALA A 45 2.22 8.89 2.12
CA ALA A 45 1.42 9.93 2.77
C ALA A 45 1.15 11.10 1.83
N ALA A 46 2.15 11.54 1.06
CA ALA A 46 2.02 12.63 0.08
C ALA A 46 1.03 12.28 -1.05
N GLN A 47 1.00 11.01 -1.46
CA GLN A 47 0.03 10.48 -2.42
C GLN A 47 -1.36 10.21 -1.80
N GLN A 48 -1.54 10.51 -0.51
CA GLN A 48 -2.77 10.24 0.24
C GLN A 48 -3.20 8.76 0.20
N LEU A 49 -2.23 7.84 0.09
CA LEU A 49 -2.50 6.40 0.08
C LEU A 49 -2.63 5.83 1.48
N ILE A 50 -1.99 6.45 2.48
CA ILE A 50 -2.04 6.09 3.89
C ILE A 50 -2.43 7.28 4.78
N ASP A 51 -2.98 6.98 5.95
CA ASP A 51 -3.09 7.97 7.02
C ASP A 51 -1.67 8.24 7.58
N PRO A 52 -1.18 9.49 7.58
CA PRO A 52 0.16 9.81 8.07
C PRO A 52 0.29 9.60 9.59
N LYS A 53 -0.82 9.49 10.32
CA LYS A 53 -0.79 9.15 11.74
C LYS A 53 -0.74 7.63 11.90
N PRO A 54 0.27 7.08 12.61
CA PRO A 54 0.31 5.65 12.86
C PRO A 54 -0.90 5.22 13.70
N MET A 55 -1.55 4.13 13.28
CA MET A 55 -2.65 3.50 14.03
C MET A 55 -2.13 2.68 15.22
N ARG A 56 -0.87 2.22 15.14
CA ARG A 56 -0.22 1.44 16.19
C ARG A 56 1.30 1.67 16.14
N VAL A 57 1.94 1.60 17.30
CA VAL A 57 3.40 1.61 17.45
C VAL A 57 3.76 0.37 18.25
N GLU A 58 4.57 -0.50 17.67
CA GLU A 58 5.03 -1.72 18.33
C GLU A 58 6.17 -1.42 19.31
N SER A 59 6.43 -2.36 20.23
CA SER A 59 7.51 -2.22 21.21
C SER A 59 8.89 -2.06 20.56
N ASN A 60 9.11 -2.68 19.40
CA ASN A 60 10.34 -2.56 18.60
C ASN A 60 10.37 -1.31 17.69
N SER A 61 9.56 -0.31 18.00
CA SER A 61 9.43 0.98 17.30
C SER A 61 8.86 0.92 15.88
N ILE A 62 8.42 -0.24 15.38
CA ILE A 62 7.71 -0.30 14.11
C ILE A 62 6.36 0.43 14.23
N ASN A 63 6.17 1.46 13.41
CA ASN A 63 4.92 2.20 13.30
C ASN A 63 4.07 1.56 12.20
N ALA A 64 2.80 1.27 12.50
CA ALA A 64 1.85 0.77 11.52
C ALA A 64 0.90 1.89 11.10
N PHE A 65 0.79 2.10 9.79
CA PHE A 65 -0.04 3.09 9.13
C PHE A 65 -1.14 2.38 8.35
N ARG A 66 -2.36 2.88 8.43
CA ARG A 66 -3.50 2.31 7.71
C ARG A 66 -3.61 2.95 6.32
N PRO A 67 -3.99 2.20 5.28
CA PRO A 67 -4.48 2.80 4.04
C PRO A 67 -5.64 3.78 4.33
N VAL A 68 -5.75 4.85 3.54
CA VAL A 68 -6.92 5.74 3.64
C VAL A 68 -8.18 5.02 3.16
N ARG A 69 -9.36 5.52 3.56
CA ARG A 69 -10.62 4.94 3.10
C ARG A 69 -10.74 5.07 1.58
N GLY A 70 -10.99 3.97 0.90
CA GLY A 70 -11.14 3.93 -0.56
C GLY A 70 -9.82 3.75 -1.33
N ALA A 71 -8.66 3.87 -0.68
CA ALA A 71 -7.40 3.43 -1.28
C ALA A 71 -7.32 1.91 -1.25
N SER A 72 -6.94 1.32 -2.36
CA SER A 72 -6.56 -0.09 -2.45
C SER A 72 -5.06 -0.14 -2.74
N LEU A 73 -4.34 -0.86 -1.90
CA LEU A 73 -2.90 -1.07 -2.03
C LEU A 73 -2.64 -2.56 -2.21
N ASP A 74 -1.70 -2.90 -3.07
CA ASP A 74 -1.22 -4.26 -3.26
C ASP A 74 0.30 -4.35 -3.09
N ALA A 75 0.77 -5.52 -2.67
CA ALA A 75 2.18 -5.88 -2.72
C ALA A 75 2.28 -7.34 -3.17
N TYR A 76 2.98 -7.56 -4.29
CA TYR A 76 3.20 -8.84 -4.94
C TYR A 76 1.91 -9.61 -5.22
N GLY A 77 0.84 -8.87 -5.56
CA GLY A 77 -0.49 -9.41 -5.83
C GLY A 77 -1.36 -9.68 -4.58
N PHE A 78 -0.89 -9.30 -3.38
CA PHE A 78 -1.66 -9.44 -2.14
C PHE A 78 -2.18 -8.08 -1.65
N SER A 79 -3.42 -8.06 -1.17
CA SER A 79 -4.02 -6.85 -0.61
C SER A 79 -3.32 -6.43 0.68
N VAL A 80 -2.93 -5.16 0.76
CA VAL A 80 -2.21 -4.57 1.89
C VAL A 80 -3.22 -4.19 2.98
N PHE A 81 -3.02 -4.78 4.16
CA PHE A 81 -3.76 -4.47 5.38
C PHE A 81 -3.20 -3.21 6.07
N ALA A 82 -1.88 -3.13 6.15
CA ALA A 82 -1.17 -2.02 6.79
C ALA A 82 0.17 -1.78 6.10
N VAL A 83 0.63 -0.54 6.17
CA VAL A 83 2.01 -0.17 5.80
C VAL A 83 2.78 0.02 7.10
N VAL A 84 4.04 -0.42 7.15
CA VAL A 84 4.87 -0.33 8.35
C VAL A 84 6.15 0.43 8.07
N GLY A 85 6.65 1.14 9.07
CA GLY A 85 7.89 1.90 8.95
C GLY A 85 8.51 2.29 10.29
N TYR A 86 9.82 2.47 10.29
CA TYR A 86 10.59 3.11 11.34
C TYR A 86 11.92 3.58 10.76
N GLU A 87 12.32 4.82 11.09
CA GLU A 87 13.67 5.34 10.84
C GLU A 87 14.17 6.02 12.11
N GLN A 88 15.42 5.74 12.48
CA GLN A 88 16.04 6.31 13.67
C GLN A 88 16.21 7.84 13.52
N ASP A 89 15.93 8.56 14.60
CA ASP A 89 16.04 10.02 14.70
C ASP A 89 15.14 10.80 13.71
N ASP A 90 14.14 10.13 13.14
CA ASP A 90 13.23 10.74 12.19
C ASP A 90 11.88 11.11 12.84
N PRO A 91 11.45 12.38 12.75
CA PRO A 91 10.31 12.90 13.49
C PRO A 91 8.95 12.37 13.01
N ILE A 92 8.85 11.72 11.84
CA ILE A 92 7.56 11.13 11.41
C ILE A 92 7.25 9.85 12.17
N PHE A 93 8.26 9.22 12.78
CA PHE A 93 8.12 7.95 13.50
C PHE A 93 8.08 8.18 15.01
N ARG A 94 7.23 7.39 15.67
CA ARG A 94 7.17 7.33 17.13
C ARG A 94 8.03 6.17 17.62
N VAL A 95 8.81 6.39 18.67
CA VAL A 95 9.64 5.34 19.27
C VAL A 95 8.78 4.49 20.21
N GLY A 96 8.92 3.17 20.11
CA GLY A 96 8.28 2.19 20.97
C GLY A 96 8.95 2.11 22.35
N SER A 97 8.44 1.21 23.20
CA SER A 97 8.95 1.05 24.57
C SER A 97 10.19 0.15 24.69
N GLY A 98 10.63 -0.47 23.60
CA GLY A 98 11.76 -1.40 23.56
C GLY A 98 12.78 -1.02 22.49
N GLU A 99 13.76 -1.90 22.30
CA GLU A 99 14.84 -1.68 21.34
C GLU A 99 14.31 -1.66 19.89
N PRO A 100 14.67 -0.64 19.08
CA PRO A 100 14.29 -0.59 17.69
C PRO A 100 14.77 -1.81 16.89
N LEU A 101 13.93 -2.28 15.97
CA LEU A 101 14.24 -3.43 15.11
C LEU A 101 15.51 -3.21 14.24
N ALA A 102 15.70 -1.99 13.76
CA ALA A 102 16.79 -1.57 12.87
C ALA A 102 16.91 -0.04 12.87
N LYS A 103 17.99 0.51 12.27
CA LYS A 103 18.09 1.95 12.02
C LYS A 103 17.07 2.46 11.01
N SER A 104 16.71 1.61 10.05
CA SER A 104 15.62 1.87 9.11
C SER A 104 14.95 0.55 8.74
N ALA A 105 13.63 0.48 8.82
CA ALA A 105 12.83 -0.65 8.37
C ALA A 105 11.50 -0.16 7.82
N TYR A 106 11.03 -0.74 6.71
CA TYR A 106 9.74 -0.40 6.13
C TYR A 106 9.16 -1.59 5.38
N GLY A 107 7.86 -1.57 5.14
CA GLY A 107 7.21 -2.68 4.47
C GLY A 107 5.70 -2.58 4.39
N ALA A 108 5.09 -3.68 3.98
CA ALA A 108 3.66 -3.88 3.96
C ALA A 108 3.30 -5.14 4.74
N VAL A 109 2.16 -5.10 5.42
CA VAL A 109 1.49 -6.25 6.00
C VAL A 109 0.34 -6.60 5.06
N VAL A 110 0.33 -7.81 4.54
CA VAL A 110 -0.61 -8.26 3.50
C VAL A 110 -1.47 -9.43 3.97
N TRP A 111 -2.63 -9.57 3.35
CA TRP A 111 -3.46 -10.76 3.48
C TRP A 111 -2.93 -11.89 2.59
N GLY A 112 -2.30 -12.89 3.19
CA GLY A 112 -1.66 -14.02 2.50
C GLY A 112 -1.02 -14.98 3.49
N SER A 113 -0.81 -16.24 3.12
CA SER A 113 0.03 -17.14 3.93
C SER A 113 1.50 -16.92 3.62
N ASP A 114 2.37 -17.20 4.59
CA ASP A 114 3.80 -16.98 4.47
C ASP A 114 4.38 -17.68 3.24
N GLU A 115 3.94 -18.90 2.93
CA GLU A 115 4.44 -19.66 1.78
C GLU A 115 4.06 -19.00 0.45
N LYS A 116 2.81 -18.53 0.33
CA LYS A 116 2.32 -17.88 -0.89
C LYS A 116 2.99 -16.54 -1.10
N VAL A 117 3.13 -15.77 -0.03
CA VAL A 117 3.78 -14.46 -0.05
C VAL A 117 5.27 -14.63 -0.38
N GLN A 118 5.97 -15.55 0.28
CA GLN A 118 7.37 -15.87 -0.03
C GLN A 118 7.56 -16.29 -1.48
N THR A 119 6.68 -17.15 -2.01
CA THR A 119 6.74 -17.57 -3.41
C THR A 119 6.63 -16.38 -4.37
N ALA A 120 5.70 -15.46 -4.12
CA ALA A 120 5.50 -14.29 -4.97
C ALA A 120 6.66 -13.28 -4.89
N VAL A 121 7.16 -12.99 -3.68
CA VAL A 121 8.31 -12.11 -3.45
C VAL A 121 9.55 -12.67 -4.16
N THR A 122 9.81 -13.97 -4.03
CA THR A 122 10.92 -14.65 -4.72
C THR A 122 10.74 -14.63 -6.24
N ALA A 123 9.52 -14.89 -6.75
CA ALA A 123 9.24 -14.87 -8.18
C ALA A 123 9.43 -13.48 -8.81
N ALA A 124 9.19 -12.42 -8.04
CA ALA A 124 9.45 -11.04 -8.43
C ALA A 124 10.94 -10.65 -8.36
N GLY A 125 11.82 -11.53 -7.88
CA GLY A 125 13.25 -11.25 -7.69
C GLY A 125 13.54 -10.25 -6.57
N SER A 126 12.60 -10.04 -5.65
CA SER A 126 12.76 -9.10 -4.54
C SER A 126 13.62 -9.69 -3.42
N THR A 127 14.38 -8.83 -2.75
CA THR A 127 15.20 -9.18 -1.57
C THR A 127 14.47 -8.89 -0.25
N ALA A 128 13.20 -8.47 -0.31
CA ALA A 128 12.40 -8.20 0.88
C ALA A 128 12.23 -9.45 1.75
N ILE A 129 12.20 -9.23 3.06
CA ILE A 129 12.08 -10.28 4.06
C ILE A 129 10.59 -10.56 4.29
N VAL A 130 10.22 -11.84 4.25
CA VAL A 130 8.88 -12.31 4.59
C VAL A 130 8.86 -12.75 6.05
N HIS A 131 7.86 -12.29 6.80
CA HIS A 131 7.73 -12.61 8.22
C HIS A 131 6.28 -12.86 8.62
N HIS A 132 6.10 -13.95 9.36
CA HIS A 132 4.81 -14.33 9.92
C HIS A 132 4.30 -13.26 10.89
N VAL A 133 3.06 -12.81 10.71
CA VAL A 133 2.39 -11.90 11.67
C VAL A 133 1.26 -12.62 12.37
N ALA A 134 0.38 -13.27 11.61
CA ALA A 134 -0.76 -14.03 12.12
C ALA A 134 -1.24 -15.02 11.04
N PRO A 135 -2.22 -15.91 11.34
CA PRO A 135 -2.82 -16.76 10.31
C PRO A 135 -3.34 -15.93 9.13
N HIS A 136 -2.84 -16.24 7.93
CA HIS A 136 -3.15 -15.53 6.67
C HIS A 136 -2.80 -14.04 6.67
N VAL A 137 -1.87 -13.61 7.52
CA VAL A 137 -1.32 -12.26 7.57
C VAL A 137 0.19 -12.33 7.62
N THR A 138 0.84 -11.73 6.63
CA THR A 138 2.28 -11.81 6.47
C THR A 138 2.86 -10.41 6.25
N ALA A 139 3.98 -10.12 6.88
CA ALA A 139 4.75 -8.91 6.64
C ALA A 139 5.78 -9.15 5.53
N ILE A 140 5.93 -8.17 4.65
CA ILE A 140 6.98 -8.06 3.64
C ILE A 140 7.73 -6.78 3.96
N PHE A 141 8.99 -6.87 4.37
CA PHE A 141 9.72 -5.69 4.82
C PHE A 141 11.18 -5.67 4.37
N CYS A 142 11.68 -4.46 4.17
CA CYS A 142 13.07 -4.12 3.95
C CYS A 142 13.66 -3.56 5.24
N LYS A 143 14.94 -3.83 5.52
CA LYS A 143 15.64 -3.26 6.68
C LYS A 143 17.09 -2.91 6.37
N ARG A 144 17.63 -1.94 7.12
CA ARG A 144 19.03 -1.52 7.12
C ARG A 144 19.47 -1.25 8.56
N SER A 145 20.57 -1.89 8.97
CA SER A 145 21.15 -1.81 10.32
C SER A 145 22.16 -0.68 10.50
#